data_AF-A0AAX2RRV9-F1
#
_entry.id   AF-A0AAX2RRV9-F1
#
_cell.length_a   1.000
_cell.length_b   1.000
_cell.length_c   1.000
_cell.angle_alpha   90.00
_cell.angle_beta   90.00
_cell.angle_gamma   90.00
#
_symmetry.space_group_name_H-M   'P 1'
#
loop_
_entity.id
_entity.type
_entity.pdbx_description
1 polymer ?
#
loop_
_entity_poly.entity_id
_entity_poly.type
_entity_poly.pdbx_seq_one_letter_code
_entity_poly.pdbx_strand_id
1 'polypeptide(L)' 'MPSKKPERREAEATSWTQGYFCAVAALLREEGAVTTAVGNLFAAGGDWRKADPYDIALFEQHGLTTGHDHAPD' A
#
# COMPACT_ATOMS: atom_id res chain seq x y z
N MET A 1 -10.81 -33.99 -18.63
CA MET A 1 -10.81 -32.75 -17.83
C MET A 1 -9.36 -32.37 -17.56
N PRO A 2 -8.97 -31.10 -17.80
CA PRO A 2 -8.10 -30.43 -16.85
C PRO A 2 -8.70 -29.07 -16.50
N SER A 3 -9.38 -29.02 -15.35
CA SER A 3 -9.73 -27.77 -14.67
C SER A 3 -8.52 -27.33 -13.86
N LYS A 4 -7.92 -26.17 -14.19
CA LYS A 4 -7.16 -25.28 -13.29
C LYS A 4 -6.47 -24.16 -14.09
N LYS A 5 -7.02 -22.95 -14.06
CA LYS A 5 -6.22 -21.71 -14.07
C LYS A 5 -6.96 -20.65 -13.23
N PRO A 6 -6.63 -20.49 -11.94
CA PRO A 6 -7.06 -19.31 -11.19
C PRO A 6 -6.22 -18.05 -11.53
N GLU A 7 -5.18 -18.20 -12.33
CA GLU A 7 -4.10 -17.23 -12.59
C GLU A 7 -4.54 -15.84 -13.12
N ARG A 8 -5.72 -15.71 -13.75
CA ARG A 8 -6.20 -14.40 -14.22
C ARG A 8 -6.69 -13.48 -13.09
N ARG A 9 -7.29 -14.03 -12.03
CA ARG A 9 -7.80 -13.20 -10.92
C ARG A 9 -6.68 -12.64 -10.04
N GLU A 10 -5.56 -13.34 -9.95
CA GLU A 10 -4.41 -12.93 -9.14
C GLU A 10 -3.66 -11.75 -9.78
N ALA A 11 -3.51 -11.74 -11.11
CA ALA A 11 -2.87 -10.64 -11.85
C ALA A 11 -3.73 -9.35 -11.91
N GLU A 12 -5.06 -9.50 -11.94
CA GLU A 12 -6.00 -8.36 -11.93
C GLU A 12 -6.07 -7.70 -10.53
N ALA A 13 -6.01 -8.51 -9.46
CA ALA A 13 -6.00 -8.01 -8.09
C ALA A 13 -4.74 -7.20 -7.76
N THR A 14 -3.56 -7.61 -8.27
CA THR A 14 -2.33 -6.81 -8.13
C THR A 14 -2.45 -5.47 -8.84
N SER A 15 -3.10 -5.40 -10.00
CA SER A 15 -3.25 -4.15 -10.76
C SER A 15 -4.08 -3.11 -10.01
N TRP A 16 -5.18 -3.54 -9.35
CA TRP A 16 -6.00 -2.62 -8.57
C TRP A 16 -5.30 -2.15 -7.29
N THR A 17 -4.71 -3.08 -6.53
CA THR A 17 -4.00 -2.73 -5.29
C THR A 17 -2.77 -1.86 -5.57
N GLN A 18 -2.00 -2.16 -6.61
CA GLN A 18 -0.86 -1.34 -7.03
C GLN A 18 -1.29 0.07 -7.44
N GLY A 19 -2.37 0.19 -8.22
CA GLY A 19 -2.93 1.49 -8.59
C GLY A 19 -3.43 2.30 -7.39
N TYR A 20 -4.07 1.65 -6.42
CA TYR A 20 -4.52 2.28 -5.18
C TYR A 20 -3.34 2.86 -4.39
N PHE A 21 -2.31 2.04 -4.12
CA PHE A 21 -1.15 2.50 -3.37
C PHE A 21 -0.32 3.53 -4.14
N CYS A 22 -0.28 3.47 -5.47
CA CYS A 22 0.33 4.51 -6.29
C CYS A 22 -0.35 5.87 -6.08
N ALA A 23 -1.68 5.91 -5.98
CA ALA A 23 -2.41 7.14 -5.65
C ALA A 23 -2.12 7.63 -4.21
N VAL A 24 -2.02 6.71 -3.24
CA VAL A 24 -1.64 7.05 -1.86
C VAL A 24 -0.21 7.61 -1.80
N ALA A 25 0.72 7.02 -2.55
CA ALA A 25 2.09 7.48 -2.65
C ALA A 25 2.19 8.85 -3.33
N ALA A 26 1.40 9.11 -4.37
CA ALA A 26 1.31 10.43 -4.99
C ALA A 26 0.84 11.48 -3.97
N LEU A 27 -0.24 11.20 -3.23
CA LEU A 27 -0.72 12.10 -2.18
C LEU A 27 0.33 12.32 -1.09
N LEU A 28 1.04 11.28 -0.66
CA LEU A 28 2.12 11.40 0.32
C LEU A 28 3.27 12.30 -0.19
N ARG A 29 3.61 12.22 -1.48
CA ARG A 29 4.61 13.10 -2.11
C ARG A 29 4.13 14.54 -2.20
N GLU A 30 2.85 14.76 -2.49
CA GLU A 30 2.25 16.09 -2.55
C GLU A 30 2.21 16.76 -1.17
N GLU A 31 1.78 16.02 -0.14
CA GLU A 31 1.71 16.53 1.23
C GLU A 31 3.10 16.60 1.89
N GLY A 32 4.06 15.81 1.44
CA GLY A 32 5.42 15.73 1.98
C GLY A 32 5.51 15.11 3.38
N ALA A 33 4.39 14.68 3.96
CA ALA A 33 4.30 14.08 5.29
C ALA A 33 3.10 13.13 5.38
N VAL A 34 3.15 12.21 6.35
CA VAL A 34 2.02 11.32 6.65
C VAL A 34 0.92 12.12 7.36
N THR A 35 -0.04 12.61 6.59
CA THR A 35 -1.24 13.23 7.15
C THR A 35 -2.26 12.19 7.57
N THR A 36 -3.23 12.58 8.40
CA THR A 36 -4.33 11.71 8.82
C THR A 36 -5.07 11.10 7.61
N ALA A 37 -5.22 11.86 6.52
CA ALA A 37 -5.85 11.37 5.30
C ALA A 37 -5.01 10.26 4.62
N VAL A 38 -3.70 10.47 4.47
CA VAL A 38 -2.78 9.47 3.91
C VAL A 38 -2.74 8.21 4.77
N GLY A 39 -2.66 8.35 6.10
CA GLY A 39 -2.66 7.22 7.02
C GLY A 39 -3.97 6.40 6.96
N ASN A 40 -5.12 7.09 6.91
CA ASN A 40 -6.42 6.43 6.78
C ASN A 40 -6.56 5.70 5.44
N LEU A 41 -6.12 6.30 4.33
CA LEU A 41 -6.12 5.67 3.01
C LEU A 41 -5.18 4.47 2.98
N PHE A 42 -3.96 4.61 3.49
CA PHE A 42 -2.99 3.52 3.57
C PHE A 42 -3.54 2.33 4.35
N ALA A 43 -4.18 2.56 5.50
CA ALA A 43 -4.84 1.53 6.29
C ALA A 43 -6.05 0.89 5.57
N ALA A 44 -6.82 1.67 4.81
CA ALA A 44 -7.96 1.18 4.03
C ALA A 44 -7.55 0.35 2.80
N GLY A 45 -6.35 0.57 2.26
CA GLY A 45 -5.81 -0.16 1.09
C GLY A 45 -5.50 -1.63 1.36
N GLY A 46 -5.45 -2.04 2.63
CA GLY A 46 -5.18 -3.42 3.02
C GLY A 46 -3.68 -3.74 2.97
N ASP A 47 -3.28 -4.69 2.12
CA ASP A 47 -1.90 -5.20 2.11
C ASP A 47 -0.97 -4.35 1.22
N TRP A 48 -0.30 -3.38 1.86
CA TRP A 48 0.66 -2.49 1.23
C TRP A 48 1.87 -3.20 0.61
N ARG A 49 2.15 -4.46 1.00
CA ARG A 49 3.25 -5.25 0.40
C ARG A 49 2.99 -5.62 -1.07
N LYS A 50 1.77 -5.39 -1.56
CA LYS A 50 1.38 -5.59 -2.97
C LYS A 50 1.55 -4.31 -3.81
N ALA A 51 1.94 -3.19 -3.20
CA ALA A 51 2.25 -1.97 -3.92
C ALA A 51 3.53 -2.10 -4.75
N ASP A 52 3.79 -1.09 -5.59
CA ASP A 52 5.04 -1.03 -6.32
C ASP A 52 6.22 -0.91 -5.35
N PRO A 53 7.37 -1.59 -5.59
CA PRO A 53 8.53 -1.51 -4.71
C PRO A 53 9.03 -0.08 -4.46
N TYR A 54 8.87 0.83 -5.43
CA TYR A 54 9.23 2.24 -5.24
C TYR A 54 8.30 2.96 -4.25
N ASP A 55 7.01 2.64 -4.28
CA ASP A 55 6.02 3.18 -3.36
C ASP A 55 6.15 2.55 -1.96
N ILE A 56 6.48 1.26 -1.88
CA ILE A 56 6.82 0.58 -0.61
C ILE A 56 7.97 1.31 0.09
N ALA A 57 9.06 1.59 -0.63
CA ALA A 57 10.20 2.32 -0.07
C ALA A 57 9.80 3.71 0.43
N LEU A 58 8.89 4.40 -0.27
CA LEU A 58 8.35 5.68 0.17
C LEU A 58 7.57 5.52 1.49
N PHE A 59 6.70 4.53 1.59
CA PHE A 59 5.93 4.29 2.82
C PHE A 59 6.84 3.94 4.01
N GLU A 60 7.90 3.17 3.79
CA GLU A 60 8.90 2.84 4.80
C GLU A 60 9.67 4.08 5.26
N GLN A 61 10.13 4.92 4.32
CA GLN A 61 10.81 6.18 4.63
C GLN A 61 9.97 7.12 5.49
N HIS A 62 8.65 7.09 5.28
CA HIS A 62 7.68 7.90 6.01
C HIS A 62 7.12 7.22 7.27
N GLY A 63 7.55 5.99 7.58
CA GLY A 63 7.14 5.26 8.78
C GLY A 63 5.70 4.71 8.76
N LEU A 64 5.08 4.62 7.59
CA LEU A 64 3.72 4.05 7.42
C LEU A 64 3.67 2.53 7.65
N THR A 65 4.80 1.85 7.50
CA THR A 65 4.93 0.39 7.60
C THR A 65 5.29 -0.09 9.00
N THR A 66 5.90 0.78 9.80
CA THR A 66 6.13 0.58 11.22
C THR A 66 4.80 0.86 11.92
N GLY A 67 3.96 -0.17 12.03
CA GLY A 67 2.73 -0.09 12.81
C GLY A 67 3.03 0.63 14.11
N HIS A 68 2.31 1.71 14.38
CA HIS A 68 2.50 2.57 15.54
C HIS A 68 2.13 1.77 16.81
N ASP A 69 3.01 0.87 17.23
CA ASP A 69 3.13 0.40 18.61
C ASP A 69 4.00 1.43 19.32
N HIS A 70 3.39 2.59 19.58
CA HIS A 70 3.94 3.53 20.53
C HIS A 70 3.49 3.06 21.91
N ALA A 71 4.29 2.22 22.53
CA ALA A 71 4.35 2.13 23.98
C ALA A 71 5.73 2.63 24.42
N PRO A 72 5.86 3.91 24.81
CA PRO A 72 6.94 4.32 25.68
C PRO A 72 6.53 4.03 27.14
N ASP A 73 7.27 3.16 27.82
CA ASP A 73 7.65 3.37 29.23
C ASP A 73 9.02 2.73 29.47
#